data_AF-A0A0C1I9K2-F1
#
_entry.id   AF-A0A0C1I9K2-F1
#
_cell.length_a   1.000
_cell.length_b   1.000
_cell.length_c   1.000
_cell.angle_alpha   90.00
_cell.angle_beta   90.00
_cell.angle_gamma   90.00
#
_symmetry.space_group_name_H-M   'P 1'
#
loop_
_entity.id
_entity.type
_entity.pdbx_description
1 polymer ?
#
loop_
_entity_poly.entity_id
_entity_poly.type
_entity_poly.pdbx_seq_one_letter_code
_entity_poly.pdbx_strand_id
1 'polypeptide(L)'
;ARRYAEFSDAAEEERIQATRIKALRETVSLMRRDLLNLALLGAAERPEIAVWDQFQDLAHLTARDLRRKLGLTDLAHIQASLSAALEEAKRQLETLFAEEPGTSDAQIEHHYQNSKKDSFESEQAVKPAHAPHTESKEDTGYAEKSSEQGSVNHETLPQSPKAPAPSGPNLPLRLILSACGEIQSYADGPIRHWPDLLRAADTVRPMMGISAAVWEEAKATMGAAEAATVAAAMLERFQDIRSPSGYLRHLSAKADSGTFTSAPMVMALARKAAA
;
A
#
# COMPACT_ATOMS: atom_id res chain seq x y z
N ALA A 1 -16.19 -36.39 -28.61
CA ALA A 1 -15.85 -36.63 -27.19
C ALA A 1 -14.34 -36.55 -26.93
N ARG A 2 -13.47 -37.38 -27.56
CA ARG A 2 -12.02 -37.39 -27.26
C ARG A 2 -11.29 -36.05 -27.42
N ARG A 3 -11.46 -35.34 -28.55
CA ARG A 3 -10.87 -34.00 -28.75
C ARG A 3 -11.32 -32.97 -27.70
N TYR A 4 -12.56 -33.04 -27.24
CA TYR A 4 -13.07 -32.12 -26.22
C TYR A 4 -12.40 -32.35 -24.86
N ALA A 5 -12.18 -33.61 -24.47
CA ALA A 5 -11.43 -33.95 -23.26
C ALA A 5 -9.97 -33.49 -23.38
N GLU A 6 -9.30 -33.76 -24.51
CA GLU A 6 -7.92 -33.32 -24.76
C GLU A 6 -7.76 -31.78 -24.66
N PHE A 7 -8.71 -31.01 -25.20
CA PHE A 7 -8.69 -29.54 -25.06
C PHE A 7 -9.02 -29.07 -23.64
N SER A 8 -9.88 -29.78 -22.91
CA SER A 8 -10.21 -29.48 -21.52
C SER A 8 -9.00 -29.70 -20.62
N ASP A 9 -8.33 -30.85 -20.77
CA ASP A 9 -7.15 -31.22 -19.99
C ASP A 9 -6.01 -30.23 -20.23
N ALA A 10 -5.75 -29.88 -21.49
CA ALA A 10 -4.74 -28.87 -21.84
C ALA A 10 -5.06 -27.47 -21.25
N ALA A 11 -6.35 -27.08 -21.24
CA ALA A 11 -6.76 -25.81 -20.65
C ALA A 11 -6.65 -25.80 -19.12
N GLU A 12 -6.87 -26.95 -18.46
CA GLU A 12 -6.67 -27.09 -17.03
C GLU A 12 -5.19 -27.05 -16.64
N GLU A 13 -4.32 -27.71 -17.40
CA GLU A 13 -2.87 -27.64 -17.22
C GLU A 13 -2.35 -26.20 -17.34
N GLU A 14 -2.80 -25.46 -18.35
CA GLU A 14 -2.42 -24.05 -18.52
C GLU A 14 -2.88 -23.18 -17.34
N ARG A 15 -4.10 -23.41 -16.84
CA ARG A 15 -4.60 -22.71 -15.65
C ARG A 15 -3.77 -23.02 -14.41
N ILE A 16 -3.36 -24.27 -14.20
CA ILE A 16 -2.50 -24.69 -13.08
C ILE A 16 -1.12 -24.02 -13.17
N GLN A 17 -0.55 -23.93 -14.38
CA GLN A 17 0.73 -23.25 -14.57
C GLN A 17 0.61 -21.74 -14.30
N ALA A 18 -0.45 -21.10 -14.78
CA ALA A 18 -0.70 -19.68 -14.56
C ALA A 18 -0.91 -19.35 -13.07
N THR A 19 -1.65 -20.19 -12.33
CA THR A 19 -1.84 -19.99 -10.87
C THR A 19 -0.53 -20.19 -10.12
N ARG A 20 0.30 -21.16 -10.50
CA ARG A 20 1.62 -21.38 -9.88
C ARG A 20 2.57 -20.22 -10.10
N ILE A 21 2.63 -19.68 -11.32
CA ILE A 21 3.41 -18.47 -11.63
C ILE A 21 2.89 -17.28 -10.81
N LYS A 22 1.57 -17.11 -10.72
CA LYS A 22 0.97 -16.03 -9.92
C LYS A 22 1.36 -16.13 -8.44
N ALA A 23 1.18 -17.31 -7.83
CA ALA A 23 1.52 -17.54 -6.42
C ALA A 23 3.01 -17.29 -6.16
N LEU A 24 3.88 -17.77 -7.04
CA LEU A 24 5.32 -17.59 -6.89
C LEU A 24 5.75 -16.13 -7.02
N ARG A 25 5.15 -15.38 -7.95
CA ARG A 25 5.37 -13.93 -8.08
C ARG A 25 4.95 -13.17 -6.84
N GLU A 26 3.84 -13.57 -6.23
CA GLU A 26 3.38 -13.00 -4.96
C GLU A 26 4.39 -13.24 -3.84
N THR A 27 4.84 -14.50 -3.67
CA THR A 27 5.88 -14.84 -2.70
C THR A 27 7.16 -14.01 -2.90
N VAL A 28 7.63 -13.91 -4.15
CA VAL A 28 8.82 -13.10 -4.49
C VAL A 28 8.60 -11.62 -4.19
N SER A 29 7.42 -11.06 -4.50
CA SER A 29 7.09 -9.66 -4.22
C SER A 29 7.11 -9.35 -2.73
N LEU A 30 6.60 -10.28 -1.90
CA LEU A 30 6.65 -10.18 -0.44
C LEU A 30 8.08 -10.24 0.08
N MET A 31 8.81 -11.31 -0.26
CA MET A 31 10.18 -11.51 0.22
C MET A 31 11.10 -10.35 -0.15
N ARG A 32 10.93 -9.79 -1.35
CA ARG A 32 11.67 -8.61 -1.79
C ARG A 32 11.35 -7.37 -0.95
N ARG A 33 10.07 -7.13 -0.62
CA ARG A 33 9.66 -6.01 0.23
C ARG A 33 10.21 -6.17 1.64
N ASP A 34 10.12 -7.38 2.18
CA ASP A 34 10.66 -7.70 3.51
C ASP A 34 12.18 -7.49 3.54
N LEU A 35 12.89 -7.92 2.49
CA LEU A 35 14.33 -7.71 2.36
C LEU A 35 14.68 -6.21 2.32
N LEU A 36 13.95 -5.41 1.55
CA LEU A 36 14.15 -3.95 1.50
C LEU A 36 13.94 -3.32 2.87
N ASN A 37 12.88 -3.69 3.58
CA ASN A 37 12.57 -3.17 4.91
C ASN A 37 13.67 -3.53 5.92
N LEU A 38 14.12 -4.78 5.93
CA LEU A 38 15.22 -5.22 6.80
C LEU A 38 16.53 -4.50 6.45
N ALA A 39 16.81 -4.28 5.17
CA ALA A 39 18.01 -3.58 4.75
C ALA A 39 18.00 -2.10 5.15
N LEU A 40 16.86 -1.42 5.04
CA LEU A 40 16.70 -0.03 5.48
C LEU A 40 16.82 0.08 7.00
N LEU A 41 16.23 -0.85 7.76
CA LEU A 41 16.40 -0.93 9.21
C LEU A 41 17.87 -1.16 9.57
N GLY A 42 18.50 -2.16 8.97
CA GLY A 42 19.90 -2.48 9.21
C GLY A 42 20.84 -1.32 8.89
N ALA A 43 20.60 -0.59 7.80
CA ALA A 43 21.39 0.59 7.45
C ALA A 43 21.21 1.76 8.44
N ALA A 44 20.03 1.89 9.05
CA ALA A 44 19.78 2.90 10.08
C ALA A 44 20.46 2.56 11.41
N GLU A 45 20.48 1.28 11.80
CA GLU A 45 21.06 0.81 13.06
C GLU A 45 22.59 0.61 12.97
N ARG A 46 23.10 0.05 11.85
CA ARG A 46 24.53 -0.19 11.60
C ARG A 46 24.95 0.23 10.19
N PRO A 47 25.18 1.54 9.97
CA PRO A 47 25.62 2.07 8.69
C PRO A 47 27.00 1.55 8.24
N GLU A 48 27.81 1.01 9.16
CA GLU A 48 29.14 0.47 8.88
C GLU A 48 29.14 -0.85 8.08
N ILE A 49 28.01 -1.57 8.03
CA ILE A 49 27.92 -2.83 7.29
C ILE A 49 27.46 -2.56 5.85
N ALA A 50 28.40 -2.66 4.91
CA ALA A 50 28.13 -2.44 3.48
C ALA A 50 27.19 -3.48 2.83
N VAL A 51 26.80 -4.54 3.55
CA VAL A 51 25.89 -5.58 3.03
C VAL A 51 24.47 -5.04 2.85
N TRP A 52 24.08 -3.99 3.59
CA TRP A 52 22.74 -3.41 3.49
C TRP A 52 22.47 -2.80 2.11
N ASP A 53 23.48 -2.15 1.51
CA ASP A 53 23.39 -1.61 0.15
C ASP A 53 23.17 -2.74 -0.87
N GLN A 54 23.84 -3.88 -0.69
CA GLN A 54 23.69 -5.04 -1.57
C GLN A 54 22.27 -5.64 -1.49
N PHE A 55 21.66 -5.64 -0.30
CA PHE A 55 20.28 -6.09 -0.12
C PHE A 55 19.26 -5.12 -0.71
N GLN A 56 19.49 -3.81 -0.57
CA GLN A 56 18.67 -2.79 -1.24
C GLN A 56 18.76 -2.96 -2.77
N ASP A 57 19.97 -3.11 -3.31
CA ASP A 57 20.20 -3.34 -4.74
C ASP A 57 19.51 -4.62 -5.22
N LEU A 58 19.65 -5.72 -4.49
CA LEU A 58 18.97 -6.98 -4.81
C LEU A 58 17.45 -6.81 -4.82
N ALA A 59 16.89 -6.10 -3.84
CA ALA A 59 15.46 -5.83 -3.79
C ALA A 59 15.02 -4.99 -5.01
N HIS A 60 15.73 -3.92 -5.35
CA HIS A 60 15.42 -3.07 -6.49
C HIS A 60 15.58 -3.78 -7.84
N LEU A 61 16.64 -4.56 -8.03
CA LEU A 61 16.85 -5.37 -9.23
C LEU A 61 15.75 -6.41 -9.39
N THR A 62 15.36 -7.08 -8.30
CA THR A 62 14.26 -8.03 -8.30
C THR A 62 12.94 -7.35 -8.67
N ALA A 63 12.68 -6.13 -8.18
CA ALA A 63 11.49 -5.38 -8.61
C ALA A 63 11.50 -5.10 -10.12
N ARG A 64 12.66 -4.76 -10.69
CA ARG A 64 12.82 -4.55 -12.14
C ARG A 64 12.60 -5.83 -12.92
N ASP A 65 13.12 -6.96 -12.43
CA ASP A 65 12.90 -8.27 -13.06
C ASP A 65 11.43 -8.70 -13.02
N LEU A 66 10.73 -8.40 -11.93
CA LEU A 66 9.28 -8.62 -11.86
C LEU A 66 8.51 -7.81 -12.91
N ARG A 67 9.08 -6.72 -13.47
CA ARG A 67 8.38 -5.91 -14.50
C ARG A 67 8.09 -6.66 -15.79
N ARG A 68 8.90 -7.66 -16.12
CA ARG A 68 8.76 -8.47 -17.33
C ARG A 68 8.00 -9.77 -17.06
N LYS A 69 7.56 -10.43 -18.14
CA LYS A 69 6.90 -11.75 -18.07
C LYS A 69 7.98 -12.82 -17.79
N LEU A 70 8.14 -13.18 -16.52
CA LEU A 70 9.08 -14.22 -16.08
C LEU A 70 8.44 -15.62 -16.13
N GLY A 71 9.25 -16.61 -16.48
CA GLY A 71 8.89 -18.02 -16.37
C GLY A 71 8.99 -18.53 -14.94
N LEU A 72 8.47 -19.75 -14.71
CA LEU A 72 8.49 -20.39 -13.40
C LEU A 72 9.92 -20.62 -12.87
N THR A 73 10.84 -20.99 -13.76
CA THR A 73 12.26 -21.24 -13.42
C THR A 73 12.95 -19.98 -12.93
N ASP A 74 12.74 -18.85 -13.60
CA ASP A 74 13.35 -17.57 -13.25
C ASP A 74 12.84 -17.08 -11.90
N LEU A 75 11.53 -17.22 -11.67
CA LEU A 75 10.92 -16.86 -10.39
C LEU A 75 11.42 -17.74 -9.24
N ALA A 76 11.62 -19.03 -9.48
CA ALA A 76 12.18 -19.93 -8.48
C ALA A 76 13.63 -19.57 -8.16
N HIS A 77 14.41 -19.16 -9.16
CA HIS A 77 15.77 -18.68 -8.95
C HIS A 77 15.80 -17.40 -8.11
N ILE A 78 14.96 -16.42 -8.45
CA ILE A 78 14.82 -15.19 -7.67
C ILE A 78 14.37 -15.50 -6.23
N GLN A 79 13.39 -16.41 -6.06
CA GLN A 79 12.95 -16.81 -4.72
C GLN A 79 14.11 -17.38 -3.90
N ALA A 80 14.95 -18.24 -4.49
CA ALA A 80 16.12 -18.79 -3.81
C ALA A 80 17.11 -17.68 -3.43
N SER A 81 17.44 -16.76 -4.34
CA SER A 81 18.31 -15.61 -4.06
C SER A 81 17.76 -14.73 -2.94
N LEU A 82 16.46 -14.42 -2.94
CA LEU A 82 15.83 -13.63 -1.88
C LEU A 82 15.81 -14.37 -0.55
N SER A 83 15.59 -15.69 -0.54
CA SER A 83 15.61 -16.47 0.71
C SER A 83 16.99 -16.45 1.36
N ALA A 84 18.06 -16.63 0.57
CA ALA A 84 19.42 -16.55 1.06
C ALA A 84 19.75 -15.15 1.62
N ALA A 85 19.33 -14.10 0.91
CA ALA A 85 19.55 -12.72 1.36
C ALA A 85 18.76 -12.39 2.63
N LEU A 86 17.52 -12.87 2.76
CA LEU A 86 16.71 -12.68 3.97
C LEU A 86 17.31 -13.39 5.18
N GLU A 87 17.77 -14.63 5.03
CA GLU A 87 18.43 -15.36 6.11
C GLU A 87 19.74 -14.68 6.53
N GLU A 88 20.51 -14.16 5.57
CA GLU A 88 21.72 -13.40 5.88
C GLU A 88 21.40 -12.06 6.56
N ALA A 89 20.40 -11.32 6.07
CA ALA A 89 19.95 -10.07 6.72
C ALA A 89 19.55 -10.32 8.17
N LYS A 90 18.75 -11.36 8.43
CA LYS A 90 18.37 -11.76 9.80
C LYS A 90 19.59 -12.09 10.65
N ARG A 91 20.55 -12.88 10.15
CA ARG A 91 21.78 -13.20 10.88
C ARG A 91 22.56 -11.95 11.29
N GLN A 92 22.68 -10.98 10.39
CA GLN A 92 23.36 -9.71 10.66
C GLN A 92 22.61 -8.88 11.71
N LEU A 93 21.27 -8.89 11.69
CA LEU A 93 20.44 -8.26 12.72
C LEU A 93 20.44 -9.02 14.06
N GLU A 94 20.51 -10.35 14.07
CA GLU A 94 20.56 -11.15 15.31
C GLU A 94 21.82 -10.85 16.13
N THR A 95 22.95 -10.55 15.48
CA THR A 95 24.16 -10.10 16.19
C THR A 95 23.94 -8.79 16.97
N LEU A 96 22.93 -7.98 16.61
CA LEU A 96 22.57 -6.77 17.38
C LEU A 96 21.98 -7.12 18.76
N PHE A 97 21.16 -8.16 18.81
CA PHE A 97 20.51 -8.60 20.05
C PHE A 97 21.41 -9.52 20.89
N ALA A 98 22.42 -10.14 20.28
CA ALA A 98 23.36 -11.02 20.96
C ALA A 98 24.49 -10.28 21.69
N GLU A 99 24.83 -9.04 21.30
CA GLU A 99 25.93 -8.26 21.90
C GLU A 99 25.56 -7.40 23.11
N GLU A 100 24.32 -7.51 23.64
CA GLU A 100 24.01 -7.02 24.99
C GLU A 100 23.80 -8.17 26.00
N PRO A 101 24.84 -8.79 26.57
CA PRO A 101 24.75 -9.38 27.89
C PRO A 101 24.77 -8.25 28.94
N GLY A 102 23.73 -7.41 28.92
CA GLY A 102 23.49 -6.42 29.96
C GLY A 102 23.01 -7.10 31.23
N THR A 103 23.91 -7.73 32.00
CA THR A 103 23.61 -8.08 33.39
C THR A 103 23.62 -6.79 34.21
N SER A 104 22.53 -6.04 34.18
CA SER A 104 22.25 -5.02 35.19
C SER A 104 21.13 -5.51 36.08
N ASP A 105 21.54 -6.24 37.13
CA ASP A 105 20.76 -6.39 38.34
C ASP A 105 20.75 -5.03 39.05
N ALA A 106 19.80 -4.16 38.68
CA ALA A 106 19.53 -2.93 39.39
C ALA A 106 18.06 -2.57 39.26
N GLN A 107 17.29 -2.93 40.29
CA GLN A 107 15.99 -2.33 40.56
C GLN A 107 16.16 -0.83 40.82
N ILE A 108 15.91 0.00 39.82
CA ILE A 108 15.69 1.43 40.02
C ILE A 108 14.47 1.86 39.20
N GLU A 109 13.32 1.90 39.87
CA GLU A 109 12.16 2.66 39.45
C GLU A 109 12.52 4.15 39.41
N HIS A 110 12.69 4.72 38.22
CA HIS A 110 12.52 6.16 38.02
C HIS A 110 11.59 6.43 36.85
N HIS A 111 10.37 6.76 37.24
CA HIS A 111 9.28 7.33 36.45
C HIS A 111 9.77 8.53 35.63
N TYR A 112 9.96 8.35 34.32
CA TYR A 112 10.14 9.47 33.39
C TYR A 112 8.78 10.15 33.14
N GLN A 113 8.51 11.17 33.96
CA GLN A 113 7.50 12.19 33.69
C GLN A 113 8.01 13.10 32.55
N ASN A 114 7.47 12.90 31.35
CA ASN A 114 7.73 13.81 30.24
C ASN A 114 6.89 15.08 30.43
N SER A 115 7.51 16.12 31.02
CA SER A 115 6.97 17.47 31.02
C SER A 115 7.41 18.19 29.74
N LYS A 116 6.52 18.23 28.75
CA LYS A 116 6.49 19.30 27.75
C LYS A 116 5.10 19.91 27.75
N LYS A 117 5.02 21.08 28.37
CA LYS A 117 3.84 21.92 28.49
C LYS A 117 4.12 23.20 27.71
N ASP A 118 3.44 23.37 26.58
CA ASP A 118 3.16 24.64 25.93
C ASP A 118 1.68 24.55 25.52
N SER A 119 0.76 24.98 26.38
CA SER A 119 0.19 26.33 26.40
C SER A 119 -0.51 26.70 25.08
N PHE A 120 -1.85 26.63 25.08
CA PHE A 120 -2.69 27.73 24.57
C PHE A 120 -4.02 27.74 25.32
N GLU A 121 -4.29 28.91 25.91
CA GLU A 121 -5.55 29.34 26.50
C GLU A 121 -6.62 29.52 25.41
N SER A 122 -7.89 29.23 25.72
CA SER A 122 -8.90 30.28 25.92
C SER A 122 -10.31 29.69 26.02
N GLU A 123 -11.05 30.19 27.00
CA GLU A 123 -12.37 29.78 27.48
C GLU A 123 -13.54 30.22 26.58
N GLN A 124 -14.64 29.47 26.64
CA GLN A 124 -16.05 29.92 26.79
C GLN A 124 -16.99 28.71 26.58
N ALA A 125 -18.12 28.48 27.25
CA ALA A 125 -18.66 28.81 28.56
C ALA A 125 -19.93 27.93 28.74
N VAL A 126 -20.28 27.62 29.99
CA VAL A 126 -21.61 27.24 30.53
C VAL A 126 -22.06 25.76 30.47
N LYS A 127 -22.46 25.28 31.67
CA LYS A 127 -22.91 23.94 32.11
C LYS A 127 -24.48 23.81 32.04
N PRO A 128 -25.14 22.80 32.67
CA PRO A 128 -25.19 21.34 32.43
C PRO A 128 -26.65 20.77 32.42
N ALA A 129 -26.79 19.45 32.26
CA ALA A 129 -27.82 18.50 32.78
C ALA A 129 -28.18 17.48 31.67
N HIS A 130 -28.35 16.17 31.85
CA HIS A 130 -28.57 15.28 32.99
C HIS A 130 -28.20 13.84 32.54
N ALA A 131 -27.80 12.96 33.46
CA ALA A 131 -27.38 11.56 33.23
C ALA A 131 -28.60 10.59 33.18
N PRO A 132 -28.50 9.23 33.24
CA PRO A 132 -27.35 8.30 33.09
C PRO A 132 -27.67 6.98 32.30
N HIS A 133 -26.66 6.07 32.24
CA HIS A 133 -26.70 4.60 32.00
C HIS A 133 -26.92 4.09 30.54
N THR A 134 -26.29 3.03 30.01
CA THR A 134 -25.54 1.88 30.57
C THR A 134 -24.73 1.20 29.44
N GLU A 135 -23.52 0.74 29.77
CA GLU A 135 -22.89 -0.55 29.41
C GLU A 135 -22.85 -1.14 27.97
N SER A 136 -21.59 -1.41 27.56
CA SER A 136 -21.06 -2.71 27.07
C SER A 136 -20.92 -3.01 25.57
N LYS A 137 -19.65 -3.34 25.24
CA LYS A 137 -19.12 -4.40 24.35
C LYS A 137 -18.89 -4.13 22.85
N GLU A 138 -17.58 -4.16 22.56
CA GLU A 138 -16.86 -5.04 21.61
C GLU A 138 -17.29 -5.15 20.13
N ASP A 139 -16.25 -4.94 19.31
CA ASP A 139 -15.89 -5.71 18.11
C ASP A 139 -16.88 -5.75 16.93
N THR A 140 -16.47 -5.18 15.79
CA THR A 140 -16.97 -5.65 14.48
C THR A 140 -16.06 -5.23 13.33
N GLY A 141 -15.63 -6.25 12.59
CA GLY A 141 -15.18 -6.13 11.21
C GLY A 141 -16.30 -5.63 10.29
N TYR A 142 -15.93 -4.80 9.31
CA TYR A 142 -16.87 -4.18 8.38
C TYR A 142 -17.20 -5.13 7.22
N ALA A 143 -18.43 -5.66 7.25
CA ALA A 143 -19.18 -6.09 6.08
C ALA A 143 -20.44 -5.21 5.97
N GLU A 144 -20.74 -4.77 4.74
CA GLU A 144 -21.76 -3.78 4.37
C GLU A 144 -23.19 -4.11 4.81
N LYS A 145 -24.00 -3.04 5.01
CA LYS A 145 -25.36 -2.99 4.46
C LYS A 145 -25.90 -1.55 4.33
N SER A 146 -26.61 -1.35 3.22
CA SER A 146 -27.31 -0.16 2.76
C SER A 146 -28.61 0.13 3.52
N SER A 147 -29.00 1.41 3.62
CA SER A 147 -30.36 1.92 3.30
C SER A 147 -30.53 3.41 3.63
N GLU A 148 -30.80 4.18 2.58
CA GLU A 148 -31.86 5.20 2.41
C GLU A 148 -32.19 6.32 3.44
N GLN A 149 -32.14 7.54 2.87
CA GLN A 149 -33.09 8.68 2.99
C GLN A 149 -33.06 9.63 4.20
N GLY A 150 -32.83 10.91 3.88
CA GLY A 150 -33.08 12.08 4.74
C GLY A 150 -32.79 13.39 4.00
N SER A 151 -33.80 13.90 3.29
CA SER A 151 -33.80 15.20 2.59
C SER A 151 -34.01 16.34 3.56
N VAL A 152 -33.20 17.41 3.49
CA VAL A 152 -33.65 18.79 3.81
C VAL A 152 -32.85 19.82 2.99
N ASN A 153 -33.59 20.71 2.33
CA ASN A 153 -33.13 21.86 1.54
C ASN A 153 -32.45 22.95 2.38
N HIS A 154 -31.47 23.66 1.81
CA HIS A 154 -31.35 25.11 2.00
C HIS A 154 -30.63 25.78 0.81
N GLU A 155 -31.06 27.00 0.54
CA GLU A 155 -30.99 27.80 -0.67
C GLU A 155 -29.62 28.17 -1.27
N THR A 156 -29.69 28.30 -2.59
CA THR A 156 -28.76 28.89 -3.56
C THR A 156 -28.39 30.34 -3.27
N LEU A 157 -27.09 30.66 -3.38
CA LEU A 157 -26.61 31.97 -3.83
C LEU A 157 -25.49 31.78 -4.87
N PRO A 158 -25.45 32.59 -5.95
CA PRO A 158 -24.66 32.32 -7.16
C PRO A 158 -23.22 32.83 -7.05
N GLN A 159 -22.23 31.99 -7.38
CA GLN A 159 -20.87 32.44 -7.62
C GLN A 159 -20.33 31.90 -8.95
N SER A 160 -19.84 32.87 -9.73
CA SER A 160 -19.28 32.81 -11.08
C SER A 160 -18.09 31.85 -11.25
N PRO A 161 -17.83 31.38 -12.50
CA PRO A 161 -17.00 30.21 -12.77
C PRO A 161 -15.51 30.49 -12.51
N LYS A 162 -14.97 29.89 -11.45
CA LYS A 162 -13.53 29.88 -11.19
C LYS A 162 -12.90 28.71 -11.94
N ALA A 163 -11.81 29.00 -12.67
CA ALA A 163 -11.01 28.09 -13.48
C ALA A 163 -10.76 26.71 -12.83
N PRO A 164 -10.60 25.63 -13.62
CA PRO A 164 -10.50 24.27 -13.10
C PRO A 164 -9.34 24.15 -12.10
N ALA A 165 -9.67 23.68 -10.90
CA ALA A 165 -8.73 23.37 -9.83
C ALA A 165 -7.69 22.31 -10.28
N PRO A 166 -6.50 22.26 -9.67
CA PRO A 166 -5.45 21.33 -10.07
C PRO A 166 -5.97 19.89 -10.06
N SER A 167 -5.80 19.20 -11.19
CA SER A 167 -6.26 17.85 -11.50
C SER A 167 -5.48 16.76 -10.74
N GLY A 168 -5.32 16.94 -9.43
CA GLY A 168 -4.64 16.03 -8.51
C GLY A 168 -5.57 15.56 -7.39
N PRO A 169 -5.25 14.44 -6.73
CA PRO A 169 -5.89 14.07 -5.48
C PRO A 169 -5.86 15.21 -4.47
N ASN A 170 -6.86 15.24 -3.59
CA ASN A 170 -6.89 16.12 -2.43
C ASN A 170 -5.86 15.74 -1.35
N LEU A 171 -4.73 15.12 -1.74
CA LEU A 171 -3.64 14.72 -0.87
C LEU A 171 -2.29 15.10 -1.50
N PRO A 172 -1.33 15.55 -0.69
CA PRO A 172 0.01 15.86 -1.20
C PRO A 172 0.71 14.57 -1.63
N LEU A 173 1.40 14.63 -2.78
CA LEU A 173 2.16 13.49 -3.34
C LEU A 173 3.09 12.84 -2.31
N ARG A 174 3.74 13.64 -1.45
CA ARG A 174 4.62 13.13 -0.39
C ARG A 174 3.90 12.18 0.56
N LEU A 175 2.67 12.50 0.96
CA LEU A 175 1.88 11.64 1.85
C LEU A 175 1.48 10.32 1.18
N ILE A 176 1.16 10.38 -0.12
CA ILE A 176 0.88 9.18 -0.90
C ILE A 176 2.12 8.29 -0.98
N LEU A 177 3.29 8.85 -1.26
CA LEU A 177 4.54 8.08 -1.34
C LEU A 177 4.99 7.51 0.00
N SER A 178 4.74 8.20 1.12
CA SER A 178 5.01 7.64 2.45
C SER A 178 4.08 6.48 2.80
N ALA A 179 2.81 6.54 2.35
CA ALA A 179 1.84 5.48 2.63
C ALA A 179 1.88 4.32 1.62
N CYS A 180 2.31 4.59 0.39
CA CYS A 180 2.37 3.64 -0.72
C CYS A 180 3.83 3.52 -1.18
N GLY A 181 4.68 2.94 -0.35
CA GLY A 181 6.12 2.86 -0.61
C GLY A 181 6.45 1.93 -1.77
N GLU A 182 5.64 0.88 -1.97
CA GLU A 182 5.88 -0.19 -2.92
C GLU A 182 5.98 0.30 -4.38
N ILE A 183 5.25 1.36 -4.74
CA ILE A 183 5.23 1.91 -6.10
C ILE A 183 6.60 2.47 -6.54
N GLN A 184 7.46 2.87 -5.60
CA GLN A 184 8.78 3.46 -5.89
C GLN A 184 9.69 2.47 -6.62
N SER A 185 9.57 1.19 -6.32
CA SER A 185 10.30 0.10 -6.97
C SER A 185 9.97 -0.07 -8.46
N TYR A 186 8.89 0.55 -8.92
CA TYR A 186 8.42 0.51 -10.32
C TYR A 186 8.71 1.79 -11.10
N ALA A 187 9.32 2.79 -10.47
CA ALA A 187 9.80 3.98 -11.15
C ALA A 187 11.22 3.80 -11.73
N ASP A 188 11.58 4.59 -12.73
CA ASP A 188 12.95 4.65 -13.30
C ASP A 188 13.83 5.71 -12.60
N GLY A 189 13.43 6.12 -11.40
CA GLY A 189 14.06 7.17 -10.60
C GLY A 189 13.13 7.64 -9.46
N PRO A 190 13.56 8.62 -8.66
CA PRO A 190 12.74 9.13 -7.57
C PRO A 190 11.47 9.80 -8.10
N ILE A 191 10.31 9.43 -7.52
CA ILE A 191 9.02 10.03 -7.86
C ILE A 191 8.93 11.42 -7.20
N ARG A 192 8.96 12.49 -8.01
CA ARG A 192 8.93 13.88 -7.51
C ARG A 192 7.66 14.62 -7.93
N HIS A 193 7.03 14.19 -9.01
CA HIS A 193 5.85 14.83 -9.60
C HIS A 193 4.79 13.80 -9.99
N TRP A 194 3.55 14.25 -10.21
CA TRP A 194 2.43 13.38 -10.63
C TRP A 194 2.72 12.57 -11.90
N PRO A 195 3.38 13.10 -12.95
CA PRO A 195 3.76 12.30 -14.11
C PRO A 195 4.72 11.15 -13.78
N ASP A 196 5.57 11.30 -12.76
CA ASP A 196 6.47 10.24 -12.32
C ASP A 196 5.68 9.10 -11.69
N LEU A 197 4.70 9.44 -10.84
CA LEU A 197 3.80 8.45 -10.23
C LEU A 197 2.94 7.77 -11.29
N LEU A 198 2.44 8.52 -12.27
CA LEU A 198 1.65 7.96 -13.37
C LEU A 198 2.46 6.96 -14.20
N ARG A 199 3.72 7.27 -14.53
CA ARG A 199 4.62 6.34 -15.24
C ARG A 199 4.90 5.06 -14.45
N ALA A 200 5.09 5.19 -13.13
CA ALA A 200 5.25 4.02 -12.26
C ALA A 200 3.96 3.19 -12.21
N ALA A 201 2.79 3.83 -12.17
CA ALA A 201 1.48 3.18 -12.22
C ALA A 201 1.25 2.46 -13.57
N ASP A 202 1.59 3.09 -14.70
CA ASP A 202 1.56 2.48 -16.03
C ASP A 202 2.45 1.24 -16.13
N THR A 203 3.58 1.27 -15.43
CA THR A 203 4.52 0.14 -15.39
C THR A 203 3.95 -1.03 -14.58
N VAL A 204 3.33 -0.77 -13.43
CA VAL A 204 2.85 -1.84 -12.53
C VAL A 204 1.47 -2.39 -12.90
N ARG A 205 0.60 -1.59 -13.54
CA ARG A 205 -0.78 -2.00 -13.88
C ARG A 205 -0.89 -3.37 -14.58
N PRO A 206 -0.06 -3.76 -15.59
CA PRO A 206 -0.20 -5.07 -16.23
C PRO A 206 0.13 -6.22 -15.27
N MET A 207 1.06 -6.01 -14.33
CA MET A 207 1.41 -7.01 -13.30
C MET A 207 0.29 -7.21 -12.31
N MET A 208 -0.47 -6.14 -12.02
CA MET A 208 -1.67 -6.23 -11.21
C MET A 208 -2.86 -6.83 -11.98
N GLY A 209 -2.69 -7.17 -13.26
CA GLY A 209 -3.78 -7.69 -14.10
C GLY A 209 -4.79 -6.60 -14.50
N ILE A 210 -4.38 -5.33 -14.52
CA ILE A 210 -5.19 -4.20 -14.98
C ILE A 210 -4.97 -3.99 -16.48
N SER A 211 -6.03 -4.21 -17.27
CA SER A 211 -5.96 -4.07 -18.72
C SER A 211 -5.84 -2.60 -19.14
N ALA A 212 -5.28 -2.35 -20.34
CA ALA A 212 -5.12 -0.99 -20.84
C ALA A 212 -6.46 -0.24 -20.97
N ALA A 213 -7.51 -0.95 -21.43
CA ALA A 213 -8.84 -0.36 -21.54
C ALA A 213 -9.41 0.10 -20.19
N VAL A 214 -9.28 -0.73 -19.14
CA VAL A 214 -9.71 -0.37 -17.77
C VAL A 214 -8.94 0.84 -17.26
N TRP A 215 -7.66 0.89 -17.56
CA TRP A 215 -6.78 1.96 -17.11
C TRP A 215 -7.08 3.31 -17.77
N GLU A 216 -7.28 3.32 -19.09
CA GLU A 216 -7.66 4.54 -19.80
C GLU A 216 -9.04 5.04 -19.37
N GLU A 217 -9.99 4.13 -19.16
CA GLU A 217 -11.31 4.45 -18.61
C GLU A 217 -11.19 5.09 -17.22
N ALA A 218 -10.42 4.48 -16.32
CA ALA A 218 -10.18 5.03 -14.99
C ALA A 218 -9.59 6.45 -15.05
N LYS A 219 -8.52 6.66 -15.85
CA LYS A 219 -7.91 7.99 -16.03
C LYS A 219 -8.89 9.01 -16.59
N ALA A 220 -9.77 8.61 -17.52
CA ALA A 220 -10.77 9.48 -18.10
C ALA A 220 -11.83 9.90 -17.06
N THR A 221 -12.24 8.99 -16.17
CA THR A 221 -13.30 9.25 -15.19
C THR A 221 -12.80 9.99 -13.95
N MET A 222 -11.71 9.54 -13.32
CA MET A 222 -11.22 10.12 -12.06
C MET A 222 -10.06 11.11 -12.24
N GLY A 223 -9.47 11.18 -13.43
CA GLY A 223 -8.26 11.96 -13.70
C GLY A 223 -6.98 11.16 -13.48
N ALA A 224 -5.92 11.52 -14.21
CA ALA A 224 -4.68 10.72 -14.25
C ALA A 224 -3.96 10.63 -12.90
N ALA A 225 -3.88 11.72 -12.15
CA ALA A 225 -3.22 11.74 -10.84
C ALA A 225 -3.99 10.95 -9.78
N GLU A 226 -5.32 11.01 -9.81
CA GLU A 226 -6.20 10.21 -8.94
C GLU A 226 -6.08 8.72 -9.28
N ALA A 227 -6.13 8.36 -10.56
CA ALA A 227 -5.94 6.99 -11.01
C ALA A 227 -4.56 6.42 -10.62
N ALA A 228 -3.50 7.22 -10.76
CA ALA A 228 -2.15 6.84 -10.33
C ALA A 228 -2.07 6.61 -8.81
N THR A 229 -2.76 7.43 -8.02
CA THR A 229 -2.86 7.28 -6.56
C THR A 229 -3.60 6.03 -6.16
N VAL A 230 -4.74 5.75 -6.82
CA VAL A 230 -5.52 4.53 -6.61
C VAL A 230 -4.69 3.29 -6.96
N ALA A 231 -3.96 3.30 -8.08
CA ALA A 231 -3.08 2.20 -8.46
C ALA A 231 -1.97 1.96 -7.43
N ALA A 232 -1.33 3.02 -6.93
CA ALA A 232 -0.32 2.92 -5.88
C ALA A 232 -0.89 2.35 -4.56
N ALA A 233 -2.07 2.81 -4.14
CA ALA A 233 -2.73 2.30 -2.94
C ALA A 233 -3.22 0.85 -3.11
N MET A 234 -3.69 0.47 -4.30
CA MET A 234 -4.04 -0.91 -4.63
C MET A 234 -2.82 -1.82 -4.63
N LEU A 235 -1.66 -1.34 -5.08
CA LEU A 235 -0.41 -2.10 -5.07
C LEU A 235 0.04 -2.41 -3.63
N GLU A 236 -0.04 -1.44 -2.72
CA GLU A 236 0.29 -1.63 -1.31
C GLU A 236 -0.60 -2.67 -0.61
N ARG A 237 -1.82 -2.87 -1.14
CA ARG A 237 -2.81 -3.85 -0.64
C ARG A 237 -3.08 -4.97 -1.63
N PHE A 238 -2.16 -5.26 -2.54
CA PHE A 238 -2.42 -6.14 -3.67
C PHE A 238 -2.96 -7.52 -3.23
N GLN A 239 -2.49 -8.03 -2.10
CA GLN A 239 -2.89 -9.31 -1.54
C GLN A 239 -4.34 -9.36 -1.04
N ASP A 240 -4.87 -8.22 -0.58
CA ASP A 240 -6.25 -8.12 -0.10
C ASP A 240 -7.25 -8.03 -1.27
N ILE A 241 -6.78 -7.79 -2.50
CA ILE A 241 -7.61 -7.48 -3.65
C ILE A 241 -7.73 -8.69 -4.57
N ARG A 242 -8.89 -9.35 -4.51
CA ARG A 242 -9.19 -10.54 -5.32
C ARG A 242 -9.12 -10.26 -6.84
N SER A 243 -9.59 -9.10 -7.29
CA SER A 243 -9.60 -8.70 -8.70
C SER A 243 -9.27 -7.21 -8.86
N PRO A 244 -8.00 -6.86 -9.14
CA PRO A 244 -7.58 -5.48 -9.28
C PRO A 244 -8.28 -4.74 -10.43
N SER A 245 -8.44 -5.37 -11.59
CA SER A 245 -9.22 -4.82 -12.71
C SER A 245 -10.67 -4.53 -12.32
N GLY A 246 -11.35 -5.48 -11.66
CA GLY A 246 -12.75 -5.31 -11.26
C GLY A 246 -12.91 -4.24 -10.18
N TYR A 247 -11.97 -4.18 -9.24
CA TYR A 247 -11.96 -3.17 -8.19
C TYR A 247 -11.76 -1.76 -8.77
N LEU A 248 -10.79 -1.58 -9.69
CA LEU A 248 -10.57 -0.28 -10.33
C LEU A 248 -11.79 0.18 -11.16
N ARG A 249 -12.48 -0.74 -11.85
CA ARG A 249 -13.75 -0.43 -12.53
C ARG A 249 -14.81 0.06 -11.56
N HIS A 250 -14.98 -0.61 -10.42
CA HIS A 250 -15.92 -0.20 -9.39
C HIS A 250 -15.60 1.19 -8.84
N LEU A 251 -14.32 1.49 -8.56
CA LEU A 251 -13.90 2.82 -8.13
C LEU A 251 -14.10 3.89 -9.21
N SER A 252 -13.89 3.53 -10.49
CA SER A 252 -14.14 4.43 -11.62
C SER A 252 -15.63 4.76 -11.74
N ALA A 253 -16.52 3.77 -11.62
CA ALA A 253 -17.97 4.02 -11.59
C ALA A 253 -18.39 4.92 -10.42
N LYS A 254 -17.75 4.78 -9.25
CA LYS A 254 -17.97 5.68 -8.12
C LYS A 254 -17.47 7.10 -8.40
N ALA A 255 -16.34 7.24 -9.09
CA ALA A 255 -15.83 8.55 -9.51
C ALA A 255 -16.74 9.24 -10.53
N ASP A 256 -17.38 8.49 -11.42
CA ASP A 256 -18.35 9.01 -12.39
C ASP A 256 -19.56 9.66 -11.67
N SER A 257 -19.98 9.08 -10.54
CA SER A 257 -21.02 9.65 -9.67
C SER A 257 -20.58 10.86 -8.83
N GLY A 258 -19.31 11.29 -8.93
CA GLY A 258 -18.75 12.43 -8.19
C GLY A 258 -18.50 12.19 -6.70
N THR A 259 -18.62 10.95 -6.21
CA THR A 259 -18.53 10.61 -4.78
C THR A 259 -17.22 9.94 -4.37
N PHE A 260 -16.27 9.82 -5.30
CA PHE A 260 -15.01 9.11 -5.05
C PHE A 260 -13.87 10.06 -4.68
N THR A 261 -13.12 9.68 -3.65
CA THR A 261 -11.78 10.21 -3.38
C THR A 261 -10.90 9.05 -2.90
N SER A 262 -9.62 9.07 -3.28
CA SER A 262 -8.59 8.10 -2.84
C SER A 262 -8.11 8.36 -1.41
N ALA A 263 -8.48 9.48 -0.79
CA ALA A 263 -7.98 9.87 0.51
C ALA A 263 -8.22 8.83 1.62
N PRO A 264 -9.40 8.21 1.76
CA PRO A 264 -9.63 7.15 2.74
C PRO A 264 -8.72 5.93 2.53
N MET A 265 -8.40 5.59 1.28
CA MET A 265 -7.51 4.46 0.96
C MET A 265 -6.09 4.74 1.46
N VAL A 266 -5.56 5.93 1.15
CA VAL A 266 -4.22 6.36 1.54
C VAL A 266 -4.11 6.51 3.06
N MET A 267 -5.12 7.10 3.71
CA MET A 267 -5.12 7.27 5.16
C MET A 267 -5.21 5.93 5.91
N ALA A 268 -5.92 4.94 5.37
CA ALA A 268 -5.94 3.60 5.94
C ALA A 268 -4.56 2.92 5.87
N LEU A 269 -3.85 3.09 4.77
CA LEU A 269 -2.47 2.60 4.60
C LEU A 269 -1.50 3.29 5.56
N ALA A 270 -1.58 4.62 5.67
CA ALA A 270 -0.74 5.38 6.58
C ALA A 270 -0.91 4.94 8.05
N ARG A 271 -2.15 4.62 8.48
CA ARG A 271 -2.40 4.07 9.83
C ARG A 271 -1.81 2.68 10.01
N LYS A 272 -1.90 1.82 8.99
CA LYS A 272 -1.32 0.46 9.02
C LYS A 272 0.20 0.48 9.11
N ALA A 273 0.85 1.47 8.50
CA ALA A 273 2.32 1.61 8.56
C ALA A 273 2.83 2.17 9.89
N ALA A 274 1.97 2.84 10.67
CA ALA A 274 2.32 3.45 11.96
C ALA A 274 1.99 2.54 13.17
N ALA A 275 1.28 1.44 12.93
CA ALA A 275 0.87 0.45 13.94
C ALA A 275 1.79 -0.76 13.88
#